data_AF-A0A839EES2-F1
#
_entry.id   AF-A0A839EES2-F1
#
_cell.length_a   1.000
_cell.length_b   1.000
_cell.length_c   1.000
_cell.angle_alpha   90.00
_cell.angle_beta   90.00
_cell.angle_gamma   90.00
#
_symmetry.space_group_name_H-M   'P 1'
#
loop_
_entity.id
_entity.type
_entity.pdbx_description
1 polymer ?
#
loop_
_entity_poly.entity_id
_entity_poly.type
_entity_poly.pdbx_seq_one_letter_code
_entity_poly.pdbx_strand_id
1 'polypeptide(L)'
;MTRTAAPPRASAPAWPASVVLWVVTLATMSVFQFWRGAPIDGVIFTAITAGLVIERIVRMRRPAAAESLPASTRPPFAPRLALVVGAALVAGLALVLAPRTGAASIALAAGLGIAAIALVWDRAPTARQSSLESRRRSRIAWSTIGVALCVWEALAYILSVAVPRGWIGFPTVSLLLEPAVDFDPSRALLAAAWLAAGVWLVAGAAERRATPRIAPARAESAS
;
A
#
# COMPACT_ATOMS: atom_id res chain seq x y z
N MET A 1 54.95 -0.70 -22.20
CA MET A 1 53.69 -1.42 -22.49
C MET A 1 52.61 -0.95 -21.52
N THR A 2 51.82 0.05 -21.91
CA THR A 2 50.74 0.63 -21.11
C THR A 2 49.45 -0.14 -21.35
N ARG A 3 48.98 -0.85 -20.32
CA ARG A 3 47.73 -1.63 -20.36
C ARG A 3 46.56 -0.65 -20.21
N THR A 4 45.94 -0.28 -21.33
CA THR A 4 44.71 0.53 -21.34
C THR A 4 43.61 -0.27 -20.65
N ALA A 5 43.25 0.12 -19.43
CA ALA A 5 42.12 -0.49 -18.73
C ALA A 5 40.84 -0.15 -19.48
N ALA A 6 40.12 -1.19 -19.94
CA ALA A 6 38.83 -1.03 -20.58
C ALA A 6 37.84 -0.36 -19.60
N PRO A 7 37.03 0.61 -20.05
CA PRO A 7 36.05 1.25 -19.18
C PRO A 7 35.05 0.20 -18.65
N PRO A 8 34.65 0.30 -17.37
CA PRO A 8 33.66 -0.60 -16.81
C PRO A 8 32.37 -0.52 -17.63
N ARG A 9 31.90 -1.66 -18.15
CA ARG A 9 30.62 -1.74 -18.87
C ARG A 9 29.53 -1.24 -17.92
N ALA A 10 28.85 -0.17 -18.31
CA ALA A 10 27.69 0.32 -17.58
C ALA A 10 26.66 -0.80 -17.50
N SER A 11 26.45 -1.34 -16.30
CA SER A 11 25.42 -2.34 -16.04
C SER A 11 24.06 -1.72 -16.39
N ALA A 12 23.28 -2.42 -17.23
CA ALA A 12 21.94 -1.99 -17.58
C ALA A 12 21.11 -1.76 -16.31
N PRO A 13 20.21 -0.76 -16.30
CA PRO A 13 19.37 -0.46 -15.14
C PRO A 13 18.44 -1.63 -14.85
N ALA A 14 18.84 -2.48 -13.91
CA ALA A 14 18.07 -3.63 -13.49
C ALA A 14 16.86 -3.20 -12.66
N TRP A 15 15.74 -3.91 -12.82
CA TRP A 15 14.59 -3.73 -11.96
C TRP A 15 14.94 -4.26 -10.56
N PRO A 16 14.72 -3.49 -9.49
CA PRO A 16 14.94 -4.01 -8.15
C PRO A 16 13.95 -5.16 -7.92
N ALA A 17 14.45 -6.29 -7.41
CA ALA A 17 13.66 -7.50 -7.17
C ALA A 17 12.39 -7.23 -6.35
N SER A 18 12.41 -6.22 -5.47
CA SER A 18 11.24 -5.81 -4.71
C SER A 18 10.08 -5.27 -5.55
N VAL A 19 10.39 -4.53 -6.62
CA VAL A 19 9.37 -3.98 -7.51
C VAL A 19 8.77 -5.10 -8.34
N VAL A 20 9.62 -6.00 -8.84
CA VAL A 20 9.19 -7.20 -9.57
C VAL A 20 8.24 -8.04 -8.71
N LEU A 21 8.60 -8.28 -7.44
CA LEU A 21 7.76 -9.05 -6.51
C LEU A 21 6.37 -8.43 -6.33
N TRP A 22 6.29 -7.10 -6.18
CA TRP A 22 5.02 -6.40 -6.07
C TRP A 22 4.20 -6.43 -7.35
N VAL A 23 4.83 -6.20 -8.51
CA VAL A 23 4.16 -6.30 -9.81
C VAL A 23 3.58 -7.70 -10.01
N VAL A 24 4.36 -8.74 -9.74
CA VAL A 24 3.92 -10.14 -9.86
C VAL A 24 2.77 -10.42 -8.88
N THR A 25 2.87 -9.97 -7.63
CA THR A 25 1.80 -10.16 -6.63
C THR A 25 0.51 -9.49 -7.09
N LEU A 26 0.56 -8.23 -7.52
CA LEU A 26 -0.64 -7.48 -7.93
C LEU A 26 -1.22 -7.99 -9.26
N ALA A 27 -0.38 -8.42 -10.20
CA ALA A 27 -0.82 -9.06 -11.44
C ALA A 27 -1.53 -10.39 -11.15
N THR A 28 -0.98 -11.20 -10.24
CA THR A 28 -1.60 -12.45 -9.80
C THR A 28 -2.96 -12.18 -9.15
N MET A 29 -3.05 -11.18 -8.28
CA MET A 29 -4.31 -10.73 -7.67
C MET A 29 -5.33 -10.31 -8.71
N SER A 30 -4.93 -9.49 -9.69
CA SER A 30 -5.80 -9.05 -10.77
C SER A 30 -6.41 -10.23 -11.54
N VAL A 31 -5.56 -11.14 -12.02
CA VAL A 31 -6.01 -12.32 -12.79
C VAL A 31 -6.96 -13.19 -11.97
N PHE A 32 -6.63 -13.40 -10.69
CA PHE A 32 -7.48 -14.16 -9.79
C PHE A 32 -8.86 -13.54 -9.61
N GLN A 33 -8.95 -12.22 -9.43
CA GLN A 33 -10.23 -11.54 -9.24
C GLN A 33 -11.11 -11.60 -10.48
N PHE A 34 -10.54 -11.51 -11.68
CA PHE A 34 -11.30 -11.73 -12.92
C PHE A 34 -11.81 -13.17 -13.02
N TRP A 35 -10.97 -14.15 -12.70
CA TRP A 35 -11.35 -15.56 -12.73
C TRP A 35 -12.46 -15.88 -11.71
N ARG A 36 -12.41 -15.25 -10.54
CA ARG A 36 -13.42 -15.38 -9.48
C ARG A 36 -14.76 -14.71 -9.81
N GLY A 37 -14.83 -13.92 -10.89
CA GLY A 37 -16.03 -13.17 -11.25
C GLY A 37 -16.22 -11.86 -10.46
N ALA A 38 -15.15 -11.31 -9.90
CA ALA A 38 -15.11 -10.00 -9.25
C ALA A 38 -14.41 -8.96 -10.16
N PRO A 39 -15.06 -8.51 -11.26
CA PRO A 39 -14.39 -7.71 -12.29
C PRO A 39 -13.96 -6.33 -11.79
N ILE A 40 -14.70 -5.72 -10.85
CA ILE A 40 -14.36 -4.41 -10.29
C ILE A 40 -13.02 -4.47 -9.56
N ASP A 41 -12.82 -5.48 -8.72
CA ASP A 41 -11.56 -5.68 -8.00
C ASP A 41 -10.41 -5.99 -8.96
N GLY A 42 -10.67 -6.83 -9.98
CA GLY A 42 -9.71 -7.11 -11.04
C GLY A 42 -9.24 -5.86 -11.77
N VAL A 43 -10.16 -4.95 -12.12
CA VAL A 43 -9.83 -3.65 -12.74
C VAL A 43 -8.99 -2.78 -11.80
N ILE A 44 -9.33 -2.71 -10.50
CA ILE A 44 -8.57 -1.92 -9.52
C ILE A 44 -7.13 -2.44 -9.41
N PHE A 45 -6.93 -3.75 -9.20
CA PHE A 45 -5.59 -4.33 -9.13
C PHE A 45 -4.81 -4.16 -10.43
N THR A 46 -5.47 -4.24 -11.57
CA THR A 46 -4.86 -3.97 -12.89
C THR A 46 -4.40 -2.52 -13.00
N ALA A 47 -5.25 -1.57 -12.63
CA ALA A 47 -4.93 -0.14 -12.68
C ALA A 47 -3.73 0.20 -11.78
N ILE A 48 -3.69 -0.36 -10.57
CA ILE A 48 -2.56 -0.17 -9.63
C ILE A 48 -1.28 -0.79 -10.21
N THR A 49 -1.35 -2.01 -10.74
CA THR A 49 -0.21 -2.69 -11.36
C THR A 49 0.34 -1.88 -12.54
N ALA A 50 -0.54 -1.44 -13.44
CA ALA A 50 -0.19 -0.63 -14.59
C ALA A 50 0.43 0.70 -14.17
N GLY A 51 -0.18 1.40 -13.20
CA GLY A 51 0.36 2.65 -12.66
C GLY A 51 1.78 2.48 -12.11
N LEU A 52 2.04 1.40 -11.37
CA LEU A 52 3.35 1.10 -10.80
C LEU A 52 4.40 0.78 -11.88
N VAL A 53 4.01 0.04 -12.93
CA VAL A 53 4.86 -0.24 -14.09
C VAL A 53 5.17 1.04 -14.87
N ILE A 54 4.15 1.86 -15.15
CA ILE A 54 4.30 3.13 -15.89
C ILE A 54 5.19 4.09 -15.10
N GLU A 55 4.93 4.29 -13.80
CA GLU A 55 5.76 5.14 -12.93
C GLU A 55 7.23 4.69 -12.98
N ARG A 56 7.47 3.38 -12.95
CA ARG A 56 8.84 2.84 -13.01
C ARG A 56 9.50 3.10 -14.35
N ILE A 57 8.81 2.85 -15.45
CA ILE A 57 9.31 3.11 -16.81
C ILE A 57 9.64 4.60 -16.97
N VAL A 58 8.73 5.47 -16.52
CA VAL A 58 8.93 6.94 -16.56
C VAL A 58 10.15 7.34 -15.73
N ARG A 59 10.30 6.82 -14.50
CA ARG A 59 11.44 7.13 -13.63
C ARG A 59 12.76 6.63 -14.22
N MET A 60 12.79 5.47 -14.87
CA MET A 60 13.98 4.97 -15.57
C MET A 60 14.38 5.82 -16.78
N ARG A 61 13.41 6.47 -17.43
CA ARG A 61 13.63 7.35 -18.59
C ARG A 61 13.97 8.80 -18.21
N ARG A 62 13.80 9.20 -16.95
CA ARG A 62 14.14 10.56 -16.50
C ARG A 62 15.66 10.71 -16.37
N PRO A 63 16.28 11.70 -17.04
CA PRO A 63 17.69 11.99 -16.86
C PRO A 63 17.96 12.46 -15.42
N ALA A 64 19.07 12.00 -14.83
CA ALA A 64 19.47 12.28 -13.45
C ALA A 64 19.55 13.78 -13.11
N ALA A 65 19.68 14.65 -14.12
CA ALA A 65 19.71 16.10 -13.95
C ALA A 65 18.39 16.73 -13.48
N ALA A 66 17.25 16.03 -13.62
CA ALA A 66 15.92 16.55 -13.23
C ALA A 66 15.56 16.29 -11.75
N GLU A 67 16.41 15.60 -10.98
CA GLU A 67 16.13 15.25 -9.57
C GLU A 67 16.44 16.40 -8.57
N SER A 68 16.87 17.55 -9.09
CA SER A 68 17.28 18.74 -8.31
C SER A 68 16.17 19.81 -8.19
N LEU A 69 14.89 19.43 -8.11
CA LEU A 69 13.85 20.41 -7.77
C LEU A 69 13.79 20.56 -6.25
N PRO A 70 13.88 21.79 -5.70
CA PRO A 70 13.84 22.02 -4.27
C PRO A 70 12.52 21.52 -3.70
N ALA A 71 12.61 20.82 -2.57
CA ALA A 71 11.46 20.33 -1.83
C ALA A 71 10.48 21.50 -1.58
N SER A 72 9.28 21.41 -2.16
CA SER A 72 8.24 22.42 -1.99
C SER A 72 7.94 22.61 -0.51
N THR A 73 8.27 23.79 0.02
CA THR A 73 7.93 24.25 1.36
C THR A 73 6.44 24.59 1.43
N ARG A 74 5.60 23.57 1.58
CA ARG A 74 4.18 23.74 1.89
C ARG A 74 3.96 23.93 3.40
N PRO A 75 2.94 24.72 3.80
CA PRO A 75 2.71 25.16 5.19
C PRO A 75 2.40 24.01 6.18
N PRO A 76 2.54 24.25 7.50
CA PRO A 76 2.48 23.23 8.53
C PRO A 76 1.11 22.51 8.64
N PHE A 77 1.18 21.21 8.92
CA PHE A 77 0.09 20.23 8.76
C PHE A 77 -0.83 20.08 9.99
N ALA A 78 -0.58 20.77 11.09
CA ALA A 78 -1.36 20.62 12.33
C ALA A 78 -2.90 20.78 12.14
N PRO A 79 -3.43 21.80 11.42
CA PRO A 79 -4.87 21.93 11.24
C PRO A 79 -5.44 20.85 10.29
N ARG A 80 -4.61 20.26 9.43
CA ARG A 80 -5.04 19.18 8.52
C ARG A 80 -5.25 17.88 9.27
N LEU A 81 -4.39 17.49 10.22
CA LEU A 81 -4.54 16.21 10.93
C LEU A 81 -5.83 16.13 11.74
N ALA A 82 -6.20 17.19 12.46
CA ALA A 82 -7.48 17.26 13.18
C ALA A 82 -8.67 17.11 12.21
N LEU A 83 -8.55 17.70 11.01
CA LEU A 83 -9.54 17.59 9.95
C LEU A 83 -9.57 16.17 9.33
N VAL A 84 -8.43 15.49 9.22
CA VAL A 84 -8.35 14.07 8.82
C VAL A 84 -9.01 13.17 9.85
N VAL A 85 -8.72 13.36 11.14
CA VAL A 85 -9.30 12.57 12.21
C VAL A 85 -10.80 12.82 12.30
N GLY A 86 -11.23 14.09 12.20
CA GLY A 86 -12.64 14.45 12.14
C GLY A 86 -13.35 13.84 10.93
N ALA A 87 -12.76 13.93 9.73
CA ALA A 87 -13.30 13.32 8.52
C ALA A 87 -13.33 11.78 8.61
N ALA A 88 -12.32 11.16 9.21
CA ALA A 88 -12.27 9.71 9.42
C ALA A 88 -13.36 9.24 10.40
N LEU A 89 -13.62 9.99 11.46
CA LEU A 89 -14.71 9.70 12.41
C LEU A 89 -16.09 9.87 11.76
N VAL A 90 -16.32 10.95 11.02
CA VAL A 90 -17.58 11.19 10.30
C VAL A 90 -17.81 10.14 9.22
N ALA A 91 -16.76 9.79 8.46
CA ALA A 91 -16.86 8.76 7.44
C ALA A 91 -16.99 7.35 8.04
N GLY A 92 -16.40 7.09 9.20
CA GLY A 92 -16.62 5.85 9.96
C GLY A 92 -18.05 5.70 10.45
N LEU A 93 -18.61 6.78 10.99
CA LEU A 93 -20.01 6.81 11.38
C LEU A 93 -20.93 6.64 10.16
N ALA A 94 -20.62 7.30 9.04
CA ALA A 94 -21.35 7.14 7.78
C ALA A 94 -21.24 5.71 7.23
N LEU A 95 -20.10 5.04 7.34
CA LEU A 95 -19.92 3.64 6.92
C LEU A 95 -20.70 2.64 7.78
N VAL A 96 -20.87 2.94 9.08
CA VAL A 96 -21.67 2.12 9.99
C VAL A 96 -23.18 2.30 9.74
N LEU A 97 -23.60 3.50 9.36
CA LEU A 97 -25.01 3.85 9.15
C LEU A 97 -25.48 3.65 7.70
N ALA A 98 -24.57 3.65 6.71
CA ALA A 98 -24.93 3.49 5.31
C ALA A 98 -25.20 2.02 4.94
N PRO A 99 -26.10 1.76 3.97
CA PRO A 99 -26.32 0.42 3.42
C PRO A 99 -25.01 -0.21 2.91
N ARG A 100 -24.69 -1.43 3.38
CA ARG A 100 -23.45 -2.19 3.10
C ARG A 100 -23.05 -2.17 1.62
N THR A 101 -24.01 -2.35 0.73
CA THR A 101 -23.82 -2.52 -0.73
C THR A 101 -24.19 -1.29 -1.56
N GLY A 102 -24.48 -0.15 -0.93
CA GLY A 102 -24.83 1.07 -1.65
C GLY A 102 -23.62 1.71 -2.33
N ALA A 103 -23.80 2.28 -3.53
CA ALA A 103 -22.75 3.02 -4.22
C ALA A 103 -22.12 4.13 -3.33
N ALA A 104 -22.87 4.66 -2.36
CA ALA A 104 -22.41 5.64 -1.39
C ALA A 104 -21.33 5.10 -0.43
N SER A 105 -21.45 3.86 0.08
CA SER A 105 -20.44 3.29 0.99
C SER A 105 -19.12 3.05 0.26
N ILE A 106 -19.20 2.56 -0.98
CA ILE A 106 -18.06 2.38 -1.88
C ILE A 106 -17.38 3.73 -2.18
N ALA A 107 -18.16 4.75 -2.56
CA ALA A 107 -17.64 6.09 -2.85
C ALA A 107 -16.97 6.73 -1.63
N LEU A 108 -17.55 6.56 -0.43
CA LEU A 108 -16.97 7.06 0.82
C LEU A 108 -15.65 6.34 1.16
N ALA A 109 -15.62 5.01 1.08
CA ALA A 109 -14.42 4.23 1.33
C ALA A 109 -13.30 4.59 0.33
N ALA A 110 -13.63 4.69 -0.95
CA ALA A 110 -12.70 5.11 -1.99
C ALA A 110 -12.19 6.55 -1.75
N GLY A 111 -13.09 7.48 -1.44
CA GLY A 111 -12.75 8.87 -1.11
C GLY A 111 -11.81 8.99 0.08
N LEU A 112 -12.06 8.22 1.15
CA LEU A 112 -11.16 8.14 2.32
C LEU A 112 -9.79 7.57 1.96
N GLY A 113 -9.74 6.51 1.16
CA GLY A 113 -8.49 5.93 0.67
C GLY A 113 -7.67 6.94 -0.15
N ILE A 114 -8.33 7.62 -1.10
CA ILE A 114 -7.70 8.66 -1.93
C ILE A 114 -7.22 9.82 -1.08
N ALA A 115 -8.03 10.28 -0.12
CA ALA A 115 -7.65 11.35 0.79
C ALA A 115 -6.42 10.94 1.62
N ALA A 116 -6.41 9.74 2.20
CA ALA A 116 -5.27 9.22 2.96
C ALA A 116 -4.00 9.17 2.10
N ILE A 117 -4.10 8.69 0.86
CA ILE A 117 -2.99 8.70 -0.10
C ILE A 117 -2.54 10.13 -0.37
N ALA A 118 -3.43 11.05 -0.77
CA ALA A 118 -3.09 12.44 -1.07
C ALA A 118 -2.43 13.16 0.12
N LEU A 119 -2.87 12.86 1.34
CA LEU A 119 -2.29 13.40 2.55
C LEU A 119 -0.89 12.86 2.80
N VAL A 120 -0.55 11.64 2.38
CA VAL A 120 0.78 11.03 2.64
C VAL A 120 1.70 11.07 1.41
N TRP A 121 1.17 11.33 0.22
CA TRP A 121 1.87 11.26 -1.08
C TRP A 121 3.11 12.15 -1.14
N ASP A 122 2.98 13.42 -0.75
CA ASP A 122 4.06 14.41 -0.72
C ASP A 122 4.95 14.26 0.54
N ARG A 123 4.68 13.24 1.36
CA ARG A 123 5.32 13.01 2.65
C ARG A 123 6.12 11.72 2.71
N ALA A 124 6.46 11.13 1.56
CA ALA A 124 7.50 10.12 1.47
C ALA A 124 8.70 10.65 2.27
N PRO A 125 8.94 10.15 3.49
CA PRO A 125 9.94 10.77 4.33
C PRO A 125 11.26 10.56 3.58
N THR A 126 12.17 11.54 3.62
CA THR A 126 13.58 11.20 3.42
C THR A 126 13.90 10.25 4.56
N ALA A 127 13.69 8.97 4.26
CA ALA A 127 13.22 8.02 5.24
C ALA A 127 14.18 7.99 6.41
N ARG A 128 13.67 7.90 7.64
CA ARG A 128 14.46 7.29 8.71
C ARG A 128 15.06 6.05 8.07
N GLN A 129 16.38 5.93 8.11
CA GLN A 129 17.11 4.84 7.48
C GLN A 129 16.71 3.53 8.18
N SER A 130 15.49 3.04 7.96
CA SER A 130 15.21 1.64 8.17
C SER A 130 16.17 0.93 7.24
N SER A 131 16.96 0.03 7.83
CA SER A 131 17.95 -0.73 7.08
C SER A 131 17.28 -1.29 5.82
N LEU A 132 18.01 -1.27 4.70
CA LEU A 132 17.53 -1.86 3.44
C LEU A 132 16.98 -3.27 3.68
N GLU A 133 17.57 -3.97 4.64
CA GLU A 133 17.17 -5.26 5.17
C GLU A 133 15.79 -5.27 5.86
N SER A 134 15.50 -4.33 6.78
CA SER A 134 14.18 -4.23 7.42
C SER A 134 13.08 -3.99 6.38
N ARG A 135 13.32 -3.09 5.40
CA ARG A 135 12.37 -2.87 4.31
C ARG A 135 12.22 -4.11 3.43
N ARG A 136 13.29 -4.84 3.17
CA ARG A 136 13.25 -6.08 2.38
C ARG A 136 12.46 -7.16 3.11
N ARG A 137 12.68 -7.36 4.41
CA ARG A 137 11.95 -8.31 5.26
C ARG A 137 10.46 -8.01 5.31
N SER A 138 10.09 -6.75 5.58
CA SER A 138 8.69 -6.34 5.59
C SER A 138 8.03 -6.57 4.24
N ARG A 139 8.71 -6.23 3.14
CA ARG A 139 8.20 -6.48 1.77
C ARG A 139 7.99 -7.97 1.49
N ILE A 140 8.97 -8.82 1.79
CA ILE A 140 8.85 -10.27 1.59
C ILE A 140 7.71 -10.82 2.45
N ALA A 141 7.61 -10.43 3.72
CA ALA A 141 6.54 -10.88 4.60
C ALA A 141 5.16 -10.52 4.04
N TRP A 142 4.94 -9.25 3.67
CA TRP A 142 3.66 -8.80 3.12
C TRP A 142 3.32 -9.42 1.76
N SER A 143 4.30 -9.55 0.85
CA SER A 143 4.08 -10.24 -0.43
C SER A 143 3.77 -11.72 -0.23
N THR A 144 4.46 -12.39 0.70
CA THR A 144 4.20 -13.81 1.00
C THR A 144 2.82 -14.00 1.60
N ILE A 145 2.42 -13.14 2.55
CA ILE A 145 1.07 -13.15 3.14
C ILE A 145 0.02 -12.91 2.04
N GLY A 146 0.23 -11.92 1.17
CA GLY A 146 -0.67 -11.65 0.05
C GLY A 146 -0.83 -12.86 -0.86
N VAL A 147 0.28 -13.42 -1.34
CA VAL A 147 0.26 -14.62 -2.21
C VAL A 147 -0.39 -15.80 -1.50
N ALA A 148 -0.07 -16.05 -0.22
CA ALA A 148 -0.66 -17.14 0.55
C ALA A 148 -2.17 -16.99 0.71
N LEU A 149 -2.68 -15.78 1.00
CA LEU A 149 -4.11 -15.50 1.07
C LEU A 149 -4.79 -15.68 -0.29
N CYS A 150 -4.12 -15.30 -1.38
CA CYS A 150 -4.60 -15.51 -2.75
C CYS A 150 -4.73 -17.00 -3.08
N VAL A 151 -3.67 -17.76 -2.79
CA VAL A 151 -3.62 -19.20 -3.02
C VAL A 151 -4.68 -19.90 -2.16
N TRP A 152 -4.79 -19.53 -0.88
CA TRP A 152 -5.84 -20.01 0.02
C TRP A 152 -7.23 -19.76 -0.56
N GLU A 153 -7.53 -18.52 -0.96
CA GLU A 153 -8.81 -18.15 -1.55
C GLU A 153 -9.12 -18.94 -2.83
N ALA A 154 -8.13 -19.11 -3.70
CA ALA A 154 -8.28 -19.89 -4.93
C ALA A 154 -8.59 -21.36 -4.64
N LEU A 155 -7.83 -21.98 -3.74
CA LEU A 155 -8.03 -23.38 -3.34
C LEU A 155 -9.38 -23.56 -2.65
N ALA A 156 -9.75 -22.69 -1.71
CA ALA A 156 -11.04 -22.75 -1.03
C ALA A 156 -12.19 -22.61 -2.02
N TYR A 157 -12.10 -21.65 -2.95
CA TYR A 157 -13.12 -21.48 -3.99
C TYR A 157 -13.23 -22.70 -4.91
N ILE A 158 -12.12 -23.22 -5.46
CA ILE A 158 -12.13 -24.42 -6.31
C ILE A 158 -12.76 -25.59 -5.56
N LEU A 159 -12.34 -25.86 -4.32
CA LEU A 159 -12.85 -26.97 -3.52
C LEU A 159 -14.33 -26.78 -3.17
N SER A 160 -14.77 -25.54 -2.94
CA SER A 160 -16.18 -25.22 -2.68
C SER A 160 -17.11 -25.55 -3.84
N VAL A 161 -16.62 -25.43 -5.08
CA VAL A 161 -17.39 -25.70 -6.30
C VAL A 161 -17.23 -27.16 -6.76
N ALA A 162 -16.04 -27.73 -6.59
CA ALA A 162 -15.72 -29.07 -7.09
C ALA A 162 -16.27 -30.20 -6.22
N VAL A 163 -16.48 -29.97 -4.91
CA VAL A 163 -16.96 -30.98 -3.97
C VAL A 163 -18.44 -30.73 -3.64
N PRO A 164 -19.32 -31.76 -3.64
CA PRO A 164 -20.68 -31.61 -3.14
C PRO A 164 -20.68 -31.10 -1.69
N ARG A 165 -21.37 -29.97 -1.44
CA ARG A 165 -21.35 -29.23 -0.16
C ARG A 165 -19.97 -28.72 0.27
N GLY A 166 -19.04 -28.52 -0.67
CA GLY A 166 -17.68 -28.04 -0.41
C GLY A 166 -17.62 -26.66 0.29
N TRP A 167 -18.65 -25.83 0.14
CA TRP A 167 -18.77 -24.54 0.83
C TRP A 167 -18.79 -24.64 2.36
N ILE A 168 -19.16 -25.79 2.93
CA ILE A 168 -19.12 -26.05 4.38
C ILE A 168 -17.72 -26.44 4.84
N GLY A 169 -17.01 -27.26 4.04
CA GLY A 169 -15.69 -27.78 4.40
C GLY A 169 -14.53 -26.84 4.05
N PHE A 170 -14.71 -25.99 3.04
CA PHE A 170 -13.68 -25.11 2.50
C PHE A 170 -14.22 -23.68 2.28
N PRO A 171 -14.64 -22.98 3.34
CA PRO A 171 -15.14 -21.62 3.20
C PRO A 171 -14.01 -20.67 2.79
N THR A 172 -14.30 -19.79 1.82
CA THR A 172 -13.41 -18.68 1.47
C THR A 172 -13.31 -17.69 2.63
N VAL A 173 -12.22 -16.94 2.73
CA VAL A 173 -12.07 -15.83 3.69
C VAL A 173 -13.22 -14.84 3.53
N SER A 174 -13.68 -14.59 2.29
CA SER A 174 -14.87 -13.76 2.06
C SER A 174 -16.14 -14.34 2.70
N LEU A 175 -16.39 -15.64 2.57
CA LEU A 175 -17.52 -16.31 3.22
C LEU A 175 -17.41 -16.29 4.75
N LEU A 176 -16.19 -16.36 5.29
CA LEU A 176 -15.96 -16.26 6.73
C LEU A 176 -16.14 -14.83 7.26
N LEU A 177 -15.78 -13.83 6.47
CA LEU A 177 -15.96 -12.42 6.83
C LEU A 177 -17.41 -11.94 6.64
N GLU A 178 -18.18 -12.57 5.76
CA GLU A 178 -19.54 -12.14 5.43
C GLU A 178 -20.44 -11.99 6.67
N PRO A 179 -20.55 -12.98 7.58
CA PRO A 179 -21.34 -12.83 8.81
C PRO A 179 -20.81 -11.72 9.72
N ALA A 180 -19.49 -11.54 9.79
CA ALA A 180 -18.85 -10.52 10.61
C ALA A 180 -19.08 -9.10 10.06
N VAL A 181 -19.28 -8.96 8.74
CA VAL A 181 -19.58 -7.68 8.10
C VAL A 181 -21.08 -7.41 8.05
N ASP A 182 -21.91 -8.45 8.06
CA ASP A 182 -23.37 -8.32 8.11
C ASP A 182 -23.92 -7.99 9.49
N PHE A 183 -23.27 -8.45 10.55
CA PHE A 183 -23.68 -8.12 11.91
C PHE A 183 -23.22 -6.70 12.29
N ASP A 184 -24.18 -5.80 12.54
CA ASP A 184 -23.92 -4.37 12.75
C ASP A 184 -22.85 -4.07 13.82
N PRO A 185 -22.80 -4.76 14.98
CA PRO A 185 -21.75 -4.55 15.97
C PRO A 185 -20.34 -4.94 15.49
N SER A 186 -20.18 -6.10 14.83
CA SER A 186 -18.88 -6.52 14.32
C SER A 186 -18.44 -5.68 13.12
N ARG A 187 -19.38 -5.21 12.29
CA ARG A 187 -19.11 -4.22 11.25
C ARG A 187 -18.56 -2.93 11.84
N ALA A 188 -19.15 -2.42 12.91
CA ALA A 188 -18.67 -1.22 13.60
C ALA A 188 -17.27 -1.41 14.18
N LEU A 189 -17.00 -2.57 14.79
CA LEU A 189 -15.66 -2.90 15.31
C LEU A 189 -14.61 -2.99 14.20
N LEU A 190 -14.93 -3.65 13.08
CA LEU A 190 -14.04 -3.75 11.92
C LEU A 190 -13.76 -2.38 11.30
N ALA A 191 -14.79 -1.55 11.12
CA ALA A 191 -14.65 -0.20 10.61
C ALA A 191 -13.81 0.68 11.55
N ALA A 192 -14.06 0.60 12.87
CA ALA A 192 -13.29 1.32 13.87
C ALA A 192 -11.82 0.89 13.88
N ALA A 193 -11.55 -0.42 13.82
CA ALA A 193 -10.19 -0.94 13.74
C ALA A 193 -9.46 -0.49 12.46
N TRP A 194 -10.16 -0.51 11.31
CA TRP A 194 -9.62 -0.05 10.04
C TRP A 194 -9.30 1.46 10.05
N LEU A 195 -10.20 2.29 10.59
CA LEU A 195 -9.97 3.72 10.74
C LEU A 195 -8.86 4.01 11.74
N ALA A 196 -8.82 3.30 12.87
CA ALA A 196 -7.75 3.44 13.86
C ALA A 196 -6.39 3.12 13.24
N ALA A 197 -6.29 2.06 12.44
CA ALA A 197 -5.08 1.74 11.70
C ALA A 197 -4.72 2.85 10.69
N GLY A 198 -5.69 3.36 9.93
CA GLY A 198 -5.49 4.47 8.99
C GLY A 198 -5.00 5.75 9.66
N VAL A 199 -5.64 6.14 10.77
CA VAL A 199 -5.25 7.29 11.59
C VAL A 199 -3.86 7.08 12.17
N TRP A 200 -3.55 5.89 12.71
CA TRP A 200 -2.21 5.57 13.24
C TRP A 200 -1.13 5.70 12.16
N LEU A 201 -1.40 5.22 10.93
CA LEU A 201 -0.48 5.35 9.80
C LEU A 201 -0.22 6.82 9.42
N VAL A 202 -1.29 7.63 9.34
CA VAL A 202 -1.21 9.06 8.98
C VAL A 202 -0.57 9.88 10.10
N ALA A 203 -0.95 9.63 11.36
CA ALA A 203 -0.41 10.30 12.54
C ALA A 203 1.08 9.96 12.74
N GLY A 204 1.45 8.67 12.65
CA GLY A 204 2.84 8.27 12.74
C GLY A 204 3.71 8.87 11.62
N ALA A 205 3.14 9.13 10.43
CA ALA A 205 3.83 9.88 9.38
C ALA A 205 4.05 11.36 9.74
N ALA A 206 3.14 11.98 10.50
CA ALA A 206 3.27 13.35 10.99
C ALA A 206 4.31 13.46 12.12
N GLU A 207 4.28 12.56 13.11
CA GLU A 207 5.24 12.52 14.23
C GLU A 207 6.69 12.39 13.76
N ARG A 208 6.93 11.59 12.72
CA ARG A 208 8.26 11.38 12.12
C ARG A 208 8.91 12.66 11.55
N ARG A 209 8.16 13.77 11.39
CA ARG A 209 8.69 15.10 11.02
C ARG A 209 9.03 15.97 12.23
N ALA A 210 8.35 15.79 13.37
CA ALA A 210 8.49 16.66 14.54
C ALA A 210 9.80 16.42 15.30
N THR A 211 10.41 15.24 15.14
CA THR A 211 11.73 14.95 15.72
C THR A 211 12.82 15.64 14.89
N PRO A 212 13.54 16.64 15.42
CA PRO A 212 14.65 17.27 14.71
C PRO A 212 15.72 16.22 14.37
N ARG A 213 16.25 16.26 13.13
CA ARG A 213 17.51 15.54 12.84
C ARG A 213 18.60 16.22 13.66
N ILE A 214 19.01 15.60 14.75
CA ILE A 214 20.31 15.90 15.35
C ILE A 214 21.33 15.45 14.29
N ALA A 215 21.88 16.41 13.56
CA ALA A 215 23.01 16.15 12.68
C ALA A 215 24.15 15.62 13.58
N PRO A 216 24.84 14.53 13.20
CA PRO A 216 26.06 14.17 13.91
C PRO A 216 26.96 15.41 13.85
N ALA A 217 27.34 15.91 15.02
CA ALA A 217 28.31 16.99 15.12
C ALA A 217 29.49 16.61 14.22
N ARG A 218 29.77 17.43 13.20
CA ARG A 218 31.03 17.32 12.47
C ARG A 218 32.10 17.31 13.56
N ALA A 219 32.83 16.21 13.66
CA ALA A 219 34.07 16.16 14.39
C ALA A 219 35.07 17.07 13.64
N GLU A 220 34.90 18.38 13.81
CA GLU A 220 35.96 19.36 13.67
C GLU A 220 36.72 19.34 15.00
N SER A 221 37.81 18.60 15.02
CA SER A 221 39.02 18.83 15.82
C SER A 221 39.96 17.65 15.52
N ALA A 222 40.98 17.85 14.70
CA ALA A 222 42.24 18.53 15.02
C ALA A 222 43.33 17.47 15.21
N SER A 223 44.15 17.29 14.17
CA SER A 223 45.61 17.14 14.22
C SER A 223 46.14 16.87 12.82
#